data_AF-A0A9E5JGH7-F1
#
_entry.id   AF-A0A9E5JGH7-F1
#
_cell.length_a   1.000
_cell.length_b   1.000
_cell.length_c   1.000
_cell.angle_alpha   90.00
_cell.angle_beta   90.00
_cell.angle_gamma   90.00
#
_symmetry.space_group_name_H-M   'P 1'
#
loop_
_entity.id
_entity.type
_entity.pdbx_description
1 polymer ?
#
loop_
_entity_poly.entity_id
_entity_poly.type
_entity_poly.pdbx_seq_one_letter_code
_entity_poly.pdbx_strand_id
1 'polypeptide(L)'
;AQALPDSTESLAHARGVDERYLNGSIAREILAAVRDGRERVVEVESHGHEPLEKRLRPAVTLVTAWIGELAHQHEIDPTLVATNRDIVALLAGGDSRLGQGWRRELVGHDIERLLEGESGLSFDRDGRLRLIPAKGAERD
;
A
#
# COMPACT_ATOMS: atom_id res chain seq x y z
N ALA A 1 -2.10 14.62 -11.75
CA ALA A 1 -3.15 15.66 -11.78
C ALA A 1 -4.24 15.23 -12.77
N GLN A 2 -5.53 15.40 -12.45
CA GLN A 2 -6.63 14.93 -13.33
C GLN A 2 -6.98 15.92 -14.45
N ALA A 3 -6.52 17.17 -14.37
CA ALA A 3 -6.72 18.20 -15.40
C ALA A 3 -5.37 18.80 -15.81
N LEU A 4 -5.24 19.18 -17.09
CA LEU A 4 -4.09 19.84 -17.69
C LEU A 4 -4.48 21.25 -18.18
N PRO A 5 -4.79 22.18 -17.26
CA PRO A 5 -5.30 23.49 -17.64
C PRO A 5 -4.23 24.28 -18.40
N ASP A 6 -4.67 24.93 -19.46
CA ASP A 6 -3.88 25.77 -20.36
C ASP A 6 -4.32 27.24 -20.35
N SER A 7 -5.42 27.54 -19.65
CA SER A 7 -6.00 28.86 -19.52
C SER A 7 -6.55 29.07 -18.10
N THR A 8 -6.80 30.32 -17.74
CA THR A 8 -7.38 30.68 -16.45
C THR A 8 -8.80 30.13 -16.30
N GLU A 9 -9.55 30.03 -17.40
CA GLU A 9 -10.88 29.42 -17.45
C GLU A 9 -10.82 27.91 -17.20
N SER A 10 -9.92 27.19 -17.88
CA SER A 10 -9.74 25.75 -17.62
C SER A 10 -9.17 25.45 -16.23
N LEU A 11 -8.37 26.37 -15.67
CA LEU A 11 -7.91 26.31 -14.28
C LEU A 11 -9.05 26.50 -13.27
N ALA A 12 -10.02 27.37 -13.57
CA ALA A 12 -11.20 27.61 -12.72
C ALA A 12 -12.09 26.36 -12.59
N HIS A 13 -12.13 25.53 -13.63
CA HIS A 13 -12.87 24.27 -13.63
C HIS A 13 -12.09 23.10 -13.05
N ALA A 14 -10.81 23.28 -12.71
CA ALA A 14 -10.02 22.22 -12.09
C ALA A 14 -10.48 21.98 -10.65
N ARG A 15 -10.79 20.71 -10.33
CA ARG A 15 -11.24 20.30 -9.00
C ARG A 15 -10.24 20.74 -7.92
N GLY A 16 -10.73 21.50 -6.93
CA GLY A 16 -9.93 21.94 -5.78
C GLY A 16 -9.19 23.26 -5.97
N VAL A 17 -9.38 23.96 -7.10
CA VAL A 17 -8.91 25.33 -7.28
C VAL A 17 -9.96 26.31 -6.73
N ASP A 18 -9.54 27.16 -5.80
CA ASP A 18 -10.35 28.23 -5.22
C ASP A 18 -10.26 29.49 -6.10
N GLU A 19 -11.38 30.20 -6.26
CA GLU A 19 -11.50 31.42 -7.06
C GLU A 19 -10.49 32.51 -6.68
N ARG A 20 -10.05 32.55 -5.41
CA ARG A 20 -9.01 33.46 -4.93
C ARG A 20 -7.66 33.30 -5.64
N TYR A 21 -7.39 32.14 -6.24
CA TYR A 21 -6.15 31.85 -6.95
C TYR A 21 -6.25 32.11 -8.46
N LEU A 22 -7.44 32.43 -8.97
CA LEU A 22 -7.67 32.67 -10.41
C LEU A 22 -7.28 34.08 -10.85
N ASN A 23 -7.06 34.99 -9.90
CA ASN A 23 -6.74 36.38 -10.18
C ASN A 23 -5.23 36.63 -9.99
N GLY A 24 -4.61 37.26 -11.00
CA GLY A 24 -3.26 37.82 -10.88
C GLY A 24 -2.10 36.87 -11.17
N SER A 25 -0.98 37.05 -10.47
CA SER A 25 0.29 36.36 -10.75
C SER A 25 0.25 34.87 -10.45
N ILE A 26 -0.50 34.45 -9.42
CA ILE A 26 -0.60 33.05 -8.99
C ILE A 26 -1.17 32.17 -10.11
N ALA A 27 -2.25 32.59 -10.75
CA ALA A 27 -2.83 31.85 -11.89
C ALA A 27 -1.82 31.68 -13.04
N ARG A 28 -1.03 32.73 -13.33
CA ARG A 28 0.00 32.69 -14.37
C ARG A 28 1.15 31.75 -14.01
N GLU A 29 1.57 31.75 -12.75
CA GLU A 29 2.64 30.87 -12.26
C GLU A 29 2.21 29.40 -12.27
N ILE A 30 0.97 29.10 -11.87
CA ILE A 30 0.39 27.76 -11.96
C ILE A 30 0.34 27.29 -13.42
N LEU A 31 -0.18 28.12 -14.33
CA LEU A 31 -0.24 27.78 -15.76
C LEU A 31 1.14 27.63 -16.40
N ALA A 32 2.12 28.42 -15.95
CA ALA A 32 3.52 28.28 -16.38
C ALA A 32 4.12 26.95 -15.89
N ALA A 33 3.91 26.58 -14.63
CA ALA A 33 4.37 25.30 -14.09
C ALA A 33 3.69 24.09 -14.76
N VAL A 34 2.40 24.19 -15.10
CA VAL A 34 1.69 23.14 -15.85
C VAL A 34 2.25 23.00 -17.26
N ARG A 35 2.53 24.11 -17.96
CA ARG A 35 3.15 24.08 -19.29
C ARG A 35 4.56 23.48 -19.27
N ASP A 36 5.40 23.92 -18.33
CA ASP A 36 6.73 23.33 -18.11
C ASP A 36 6.64 21.83 -17.80
N GLY A 37 5.67 21.42 -16.97
CA GLY A 37 5.41 20.00 -16.69
C GLY A 37 4.94 19.18 -17.90
N ARG A 38 4.21 19.78 -18.85
CA ARG A 38 3.76 19.09 -20.09
C ARG A 38 4.90 18.81 -21.05
N GLU A 39 5.91 19.66 -21.07
CA GLU A 39 7.06 19.55 -21.96
C GLU A 39 8.14 18.61 -21.42
N ARG A 40 8.06 18.26 -20.12
CA ARG A 40 9.00 17.33 -19.48
C ARG A 40 8.58 15.88 -19.68
N VAL A 41 9.47 15.09 -20.27
CA VAL A 41 9.42 13.63 -20.19
C VAL A 41 10.06 13.22 -18.87
N VAL A 42 9.25 12.81 -17.90
CA VAL A 42 9.73 12.24 -16.64
C VAL A 42 9.53 10.74 -16.72
N GLU A 43 10.61 9.98 -16.60
CA GLU A 43 10.51 8.56 -16.28
C GLU A 43 10.07 8.43 -14.83
N VAL A 44 8.76 8.38 -14.62
CA VAL A 44 8.19 8.00 -13.34
C VAL A 44 8.28 6.50 -13.29
N GLU A 45 9.06 5.96 -12.35
CA GLU A 45 9.02 4.54 -12.04
C GLU A 45 7.57 4.15 -11.78
N SER A 46 7.04 3.25 -12.62
CA SER A 46 5.73 2.64 -12.43
C SER A 46 5.79 1.81 -11.15
N HIS A 47 5.51 2.44 -10.01
CA HIS A 47 5.28 1.75 -8.74
C HIS A 47 3.91 1.04 -8.70
N GLY A 48 3.25 0.92 -9.86
CA GLY A 48 1.99 0.21 -10.01
C GLY A 48 2.23 -1.28 -9.94
N HIS A 49 2.12 -1.86 -8.75
CA HIS A 49 1.80 -3.28 -8.65
C HIS A 49 0.48 -3.50 -9.39
N GLU A 50 0.40 -4.58 -10.15
CA GLU A 50 -0.83 -4.97 -10.80
C GLU A 50 -1.96 -5.05 -9.75
N PRO A 51 -3.19 -4.60 -10.07
CA PRO A 51 -4.24 -4.48 -9.06
C PRO A 51 -4.46 -5.81 -8.35
N LEU A 52 -4.34 -5.81 -7.01
CA LEU A 52 -4.54 -7.01 -6.22
C LEU A 52 -5.90 -7.63 -6.52
N GLU A 53 -5.89 -8.91 -6.86
CA GLU A 53 -7.09 -9.66 -7.19
C GLU A 53 -8.09 -9.58 -6.04
N LYS A 54 -9.37 -9.41 -6.35
CA LYS A 54 -10.43 -9.16 -5.35
C LYS A 54 -10.45 -10.22 -4.24
N ARG A 55 -10.14 -11.47 -4.57
CA ARG A 55 -10.10 -12.60 -3.62
C ARG A 55 -9.01 -12.46 -2.54
N LEU A 56 -7.93 -11.73 -2.81
CA LEU A 56 -6.81 -11.53 -1.88
C LEU A 56 -6.99 -10.31 -0.98
N ARG A 57 -7.99 -9.46 -1.23
CA ARG A 57 -8.23 -8.26 -0.40
C ARG A 57 -8.49 -8.56 1.08
N PRO A 58 -9.24 -9.61 1.46
CA PRO A 58 -9.39 -9.97 2.88
C PRO A 58 -8.05 -10.33 3.55
N ALA A 59 -7.11 -10.91 2.80
CA ALA A 59 -5.80 -11.27 3.33
C ALA A 59 -5.00 -10.03 3.75
N VAL A 60 -5.18 -8.87 3.11
CA VAL A 60 -4.53 -7.61 3.51
C VAL A 60 -4.88 -7.26 4.96
N THR A 61 -6.17 -7.33 5.33
CA THR A 61 -6.61 -7.05 6.70
C THR A 61 -6.03 -8.05 7.69
N LEU A 62 -6.03 -9.33 7.33
CA LEU A 62 -5.51 -10.41 8.16
C LEU A 62 -4.00 -10.24 8.43
N VAL A 63 -3.23 -10.00 7.38
CA VAL A 63 -1.78 -9.75 7.45
C VAL A 63 -1.49 -8.47 8.23
N THR A 64 -2.28 -7.42 8.05
CA THR A 64 -2.14 -6.17 8.81
C THR A 64 -2.34 -6.42 10.30
N ALA A 65 -3.34 -7.20 10.68
CA ALA A 65 -3.59 -7.56 12.07
C ALA A 65 -2.45 -8.40 12.66
N TRP A 66 -1.91 -9.37 11.89
CA TRP A 66 -0.78 -10.19 12.32
C TRP A 66 0.51 -9.39 12.49
N ILE A 67 0.82 -8.48 11.56
CA ILE A 67 1.94 -7.55 11.69
C ILE A 67 1.77 -6.69 12.94
N GLY A 68 0.56 -6.21 13.23
CA GLY A 68 0.28 -5.44 14.45
C GLY A 68 0.58 -6.23 15.73
N GLU A 69 0.20 -7.50 15.78
CA GLU A 69 0.51 -8.39 16.91
C GLU A 69 2.02 -8.60 17.06
N LEU A 70 2.72 -8.99 16.00
CA LEU A 70 4.17 -9.21 16.04
C LEU A 70 4.94 -7.94 16.41
N ALA A 71 4.57 -6.81 15.83
CA ALA A 71 5.15 -5.51 16.15
C ALA A 71 4.97 -5.19 17.64
N HIS A 72 3.80 -5.47 18.21
CA HIS A 72 3.56 -5.30 19.64
C HIS A 72 4.41 -6.26 20.49
N GLN A 73 4.55 -7.53 20.10
CA GLN A 73 5.38 -8.51 20.81
C GLN A 73 6.87 -8.14 20.82
N HIS A 74 7.35 -7.52 19.75
CA HIS A 74 8.75 -7.13 19.59
C HIS A 74 9.04 -5.66 19.97
N GLU A 75 8.03 -4.91 20.42
CA GLU A 75 8.13 -3.48 20.76
C GLU A 75 8.64 -2.62 19.58
N ILE A 76 8.21 -2.95 18.37
CA ILE A 76 8.57 -2.24 17.12
C ILE A 76 7.33 -1.49 16.60
N ASP A 77 7.53 -0.34 15.98
CA ASP A 77 6.45 0.31 15.23
C ASP A 77 6.03 -0.57 14.03
N PRO A 78 4.74 -0.95 13.89
CA PRO A 78 4.28 -1.82 12.82
C PRO A 78 4.55 -1.25 11.41
N THR A 79 4.60 0.08 11.26
CA THR A 79 4.92 0.72 9.98
C THR A 79 6.40 0.56 9.58
N LEU A 80 7.30 0.34 10.54
CA LEU A 80 8.69 -0.02 10.28
C LEU A 80 8.81 -1.48 9.81
N VAL A 81 7.89 -2.35 10.22
CA VAL A 81 7.78 -3.72 9.70
C VAL A 81 7.28 -3.65 8.25
N ALA A 82 6.08 -3.11 8.01
CA ALA A 82 5.55 -2.94 6.67
C ALA A 82 4.42 -1.91 6.57
N THR A 83 4.30 -1.33 5.38
CA THR A 83 3.15 -0.52 4.97
C THR A 83 2.09 -1.36 4.26
N ASN A 84 0.89 -0.80 4.08
CA ASN A 84 -0.15 -1.45 3.26
C ASN A 84 0.33 -1.73 1.83
N ARG A 85 1.18 -0.85 1.26
CA ARG A 85 1.78 -1.05 -0.05
C ARG A 85 2.69 -2.28 -0.08
N ASP A 86 3.51 -2.47 0.94
CA ASP A 86 4.40 -3.63 1.04
C ASP A 86 3.60 -4.94 1.16
N ILE A 87 2.48 -4.93 1.90
CA ILE A 87 1.58 -6.08 2.03
C ILE A 87 0.94 -6.42 0.67
N VAL A 88 0.37 -5.41 -0.01
CA VAL A 88 -0.24 -5.59 -1.32
C VAL A 88 0.79 -6.09 -2.35
N ALA A 89 2.00 -5.55 -2.34
CA ALA A 89 3.09 -5.98 -3.20
C ALA A 89 3.43 -7.46 -3.00
N LEU A 90 3.56 -7.91 -1.74
CA LEU A 90 3.84 -9.32 -1.42
C LEU A 90 2.71 -10.23 -1.91
N LEU A 91 1.46 -9.88 -1.61
CA LEU A 91 0.29 -10.68 -2.00
C LEU A 91 0.09 -10.76 -3.52
N ALA A 92 0.53 -9.74 -4.26
CA ALA A 92 0.52 -9.73 -5.72
C ALA A 92 1.72 -10.48 -6.34
N GLY A 93 2.60 -11.08 -5.54
CA GLY A 93 3.84 -11.73 -6.01
C GLY A 93 4.89 -10.76 -6.54
N GLY A 94 4.77 -9.47 -6.22
CA GLY A 94 5.71 -8.42 -6.60
C GLY A 94 6.86 -8.25 -5.61
N ASP A 95 7.73 -7.28 -5.89
CA ASP A 95 8.82 -6.94 -4.98
C ASP A 95 8.30 -6.26 -3.71
N SER A 96 8.56 -6.89 -2.56
CA SER A 96 8.17 -6.41 -1.24
C SER A 96 9.30 -6.61 -0.25
N ARG A 97 9.51 -5.61 0.62
CA ARG A 97 10.45 -5.72 1.74
C ARG A 97 10.12 -6.87 2.69
N LEU A 98 8.87 -7.36 2.69
CA LEU A 98 8.43 -8.49 3.49
C LEU A 98 9.00 -9.83 2.98
N GLY A 99 9.42 -9.88 1.72
CA GLY A 99 10.02 -11.07 1.11
C GLY A 99 11.54 -11.16 1.27
N GLN A 100 12.17 -10.29 2.06
CA GLN A 100 13.64 -10.24 2.17
C GLN A 100 14.12 -9.90 3.59
N GLY A 101 15.32 -10.40 3.93
CA GLY A 101 16.02 -10.09 5.19
C GLY A 101 15.21 -10.38 6.46
N TRP A 102 15.47 -9.60 7.51
CA TRP A 102 14.87 -9.81 8.84
C TRP A 102 13.33 -9.69 8.85
N ARG A 103 12.73 -8.96 7.90
CA ARG A 103 11.26 -8.86 7.79
C ARG A 103 10.64 -10.15 7.31
N ARG A 104 11.33 -10.85 6.41
CA ARG A 104 10.90 -12.19 5.98
C ARG A 104 10.95 -13.19 7.12
N GLU A 105 12.04 -13.14 7.89
CA GLU A 105 12.21 -13.97 9.08
C GLU A 105 11.17 -13.66 10.16
N LEU A 106 10.83 -12.38 10.35
CA LEU A 106 9.83 -11.96 11.33
C LEU A 106 8.40 -12.33 10.94
N VAL A 107 7.99 -12.06 9.69
CA VAL A 107 6.57 -12.17 9.29
C VAL A 107 6.34 -12.73 7.90
N GLY A 108 7.31 -12.62 6.98
CA GLY A 108 7.14 -13.09 5.60
C GLY A 108 6.78 -14.58 5.52
N HIS A 109 7.48 -15.43 6.27
CA HIS A 109 7.20 -16.87 6.33
C HIS A 109 5.82 -17.22 6.90
N ASP A 110 5.36 -16.45 7.88
CA ASP A 110 4.03 -16.65 8.45
C ASP A 110 2.94 -16.27 7.44
N ILE A 111 3.15 -15.21 6.66
CA ILE A 111 2.24 -14.81 5.59
C ILE A 111 2.18 -15.89 4.51
N GLU A 112 3.32 -16.44 4.08
CA GLU A 112 3.41 -17.56 3.13
C GLU A 112 2.54 -18.74 3.62
N ARG A 113 2.77 -19.21 4.86
CA ARG A 113 2.01 -20.30 5.48
C ARG A 113 0.51 -20.04 5.63
N LEU A 114 0.12 -18.78 5.90
CA LEU A 114 -1.29 -18.38 5.98
C LEU A 114 -1.96 -18.42 4.61
N LEU A 115 -1.25 -18.04 3.55
CA LEU A 115 -1.77 -18.06 2.17
C LEU A 115 -1.84 -19.48 1.60
N GLU A 116 -0.88 -20.32 1.94
CA GLU A 116 -0.84 -21.75 1.58
C GLU A 116 -1.86 -22.58 2.37
N GLY A 117 -2.45 -21.99 3.42
CA GLY A 117 -3.42 -22.68 4.27
C GLY A 117 -2.79 -23.71 5.20
N GLU A 118 -1.47 -23.67 5.40
CA GLU A 118 -0.75 -24.50 6.38
C GLU A 118 -0.97 -24.02 7.81
N SER A 119 -1.35 -22.74 7.97
CA SER A 119 -1.61 -22.12 9.26
C SER A 119 -2.85 -21.24 9.23
N GLY A 120 -3.40 -20.97 10.41
CA GLY A 120 -4.49 -20.02 10.63
C GLY A 120 -4.19 -19.11 11.81
N LEU A 121 -4.96 -18.02 11.94
CA LEU A 121 -4.92 -17.16 13.11
C LEU A 121 -6.03 -17.52 14.09
N SER A 122 -5.72 -17.43 15.38
CA SER A 122 -6.67 -17.58 16.47
C SER A 122 -6.32 -16.60 17.60
N PHE A 123 -7.24 -16.43 18.54
CA PHE A 123 -6.97 -15.71 19.77
C PHE A 123 -6.52 -16.68 20.87
N ASP A 124 -5.56 -16.26 21.68
CA ASP A 124 -5.24 -16.94 22.93
C ASP A 124 -6.15 -16.48 24.09
N ARG A 125 -5.82 -16.90 25.32
CA ARG A 125 -6.62 -16.58 26.51
C ARG A 125 -6.51 -15.11 26.93
N ASP A 126 -5.45 -14.44 26.48
CA ASP A 126 -5.15 -13.04 26.80
C ASP A 126 -5.67 -12.10 25.70
N GLY A 127 -6.36 -12.63 24.69
CA GLY A 127 -6.90 -11.88 23.57
C GLY A 127 -5.86 -11.46 22.53
N ARG A 128 -4.69 -12.12 22.53
CA ARG A 128 -3.60 -11.88 21.57
C ARG A 128 -3.76 -12.79 20.35
N LEU A 129 -3.33 -12.31 19.19
CA LEU A 129 -3.31 -13.15 17.99
C LEU A 129 -2.18 -14.17 18.11
N ARG A 130 -2.45 -15.39 17.65
CA ARG A 130 -1.42 -16.43 17.51
C ARG A 130 -1.66 -17.26 16.25
N LEU A 131 -0.58 -17.82 15.72
CA LEU A 131 -0.66 -18.82 14.68
C LEU A 131 -1.02 -20.19 15.26
N ILE A 132 -1.85 -20.91 14.54
CA ILE A 132 -2.19 -22.31 14.80
C ILE A 132 -1.99 -23.11 13.51
N PRO A 133 -1.58 -24.40 13.60
CA PRO A 133 -1.60 -25.28 12.45
C PRO A 133 -3.02 -25.40 11.88
N ALA A 134 -3.17 -25.34 10.56
CA ALA A 134 -4.45 -25.59 9.92
C ALA A 134 -4.74 -27.10 9.91
N LYS A 135 -5.99 -27.51 10.15
CA LYS A 135 -6.42 -28.92 10.18
C LYS A 135 -6.53 -29.59 8.79
N GLY A 136 -5.85 -29.08 7.76
CA GLY A 136 -6.05 -29.48 6.36
C GLY A 136 -4.81 -29.95 5.59
N ALA A 137 -3.62 -30.00 6.20
CA ALA A 137 -2.40 -30.46 5.50
C ALA A 137 -2.32 -31.99 5.31
N GLU A 138 -3.35 -32.74 5.73
CA GLU A 138 -3.51 -34.15 5.36
C GLU A 138 -4.55 -34.28 4.24
N ARG A 139 -4.04 -34.48 3.02
CA ARG A 139 -4.68 -35.03 1.81
C ARG A 139 -5.46 -34.06 0.93
N ASP A 140 -4.81 -33.70 -0.19
CA ASP A 140 -5.30 -34.04 -1.54
C ASP A 140 -4.24 -34.89 -2.25
#